data_AF-A0A959G464-F1
#
_entry.id   AF-A0A959G464-F1
#
_cell.length_a   1.000
_cell.length_b   1.000
_cell.length_c   1.000
_cell.angle_alpha   90.00
_cell.angle_beta   90.00
_cell.angle_gamma   90.00
#
_symmetry.space_group_name_H-M   'P 1'
#
loop_
_entity.id
_entity.type
_entity.pdbx_description
1 polymer ?
#
loop_
_entity_poly.entity_id
_entity_poly.type
_entity_poly.pdbx_seq_one_letter_code
_entity_poly.pdbx_strand_id
1 'polypeptide(L)'
;QTLTGNAVLQLVNPLNEKPVYDWKATKDFDRTFIIEGEQSVVLSWRFKIPDLADVPVIQHTVLASAGKHSDAERAAAPVVSNRMLVTETMPMPLKGKETKTFEMERLTKVQSPTLSHQSITLEFTSNPAWYAVQALPYLMEYPYECTEQIFSRYYANTLATSVANAHPKIKTVFDQWRGTDALESNLMKNQELKSALLAETPWVLNAQSESDQKKQIALLFDLNRMAQEQAEALKKLADRQLPGGGFAWFPGGRD
;
A
#
# COMPACT_ATOMS: atom_id res chain seq x y z
N GLN A 1 36.28 -30.49 22.19
CA GLN A 1 36.13 -31.72 21.38
C GLN A 1 35.60 -31.31 20.02
N THR A 2 36.17 -31.83 18.93
CA THR A 2 35.67 -31.58 17.58
C THR A 2 34.38 -32.37 17.34
N LEU A 3 33.33 -31.70 16.88
CA LEU A 3 32.04 -32.29 16.58
C LEU A 3 31.77 -32.19 15.08
N THR A 4 31.32 -33.29 14.49
CA THR A 4 30.79 -33.32 13.13
C THR A 4 29.27 -33.36 13.22
N GLY A 5 28.62 -32.45 12.51
CA GLY A 5 27.18 -32.29 12.52
C GLY A 5 26.61 -32.07 11.13
N ASN A 6 25.29 -32.00 11.08
CA ASN A 6 24.52 -31.67 9.90
C ASN A 6 23.49 -30.59 10.26
N ALA A 7 23.39 -29.59 9.39
CA ALA A 7 22.37 -28.56 9.44
C ALA A 7 21.45 -28.67 8.22
N VAL A 8 20.15 -28.49 8.46
CA VAL A 8 19.10 -28.57 7.45
C VAL A 8 18.33 -27.25 7.44
N LEU A 9 18.20 -26.63 6.26
CA LEU A 9 17.33 -25.48 6.05
C LEU A 9 15.97 -25.94 5.51
N GLN A 10 14.90 -25.63 6.24
CA GLN A 10 13.53 -25.85 5.82
C GLN A 10 12.85 -24.52 5.51
N LEU A 11 12.26 -24.41 4.31
CA LEU A 11 11.54 -23.23 3.86
C LEU A 11 10.07 -23.60 3.61
N VAL A 12 9.15 -22.94 4.32
CA VAL A 12 7.72 -23.25 4.30
C VAL A 12 6.92 -21.96 4.10
N ASN A 13 5.85 -22.03 3.32
CA ASN A 13 4.85 -20.97 3.28
C ASN A 13 3.94 -21.13 4.52
N PRO A 14 3.98 -20.19 5.49
CA PRO A 14 3.24 -20.33 6.74
C PRO A 14 1.72 -20.23 6.56
N LEU A 15 1.23 -19.72 5.43
CA LEU A 15 -0.21 -19.58 5.17
C LEU A 15 -0.90 -20.89 4.79
N ASN A 16 -0.16 -21.82 4.19
CA ASN A 16 -0.70 -23.09 3.71
C ASN A 16 0.12 -24.31 4.17
N GLU A 17 1.17 -24.08 4.96
CA GLU A 17 2.11 -25.07 5.49
C GLU A 17 2.81 -25.93 4.42
N LYS A 18 2.76 -25.51 3.16
CA LYS A 18 3.43 -26.22 2.06
C LYS A 18 4.90 -25.78 1.96
N PRO A 19 5.81 -26.71 1.63
CA PRO A 19 7.20 -26.36 1.42
C PRO A 19 7.34 -25.42 0.22
N VAL A 20 8.21 -24.42 0.33
CA VAL A 20 8.47 -23.43 -0.75
C VAL A 20 9.14 -24.09 -1.95
N TYR A 21 9.96 -25.11 -1.72
CA TYR A 21 10.61 -25.92 -2.75
C TYR A 21 10.34 -27.40 -2.51
N ASP A 22 10.38 -28.20 -3.57
CA ASP A 22 10.35 -29.65 -3.42
C ASP A 22 11.64 -30.15 -2.74
N TRP A 23 11.52 -30.46 -1.45
CA TRP A 23 12.61 -30.94 -0.61
C TRP A 23 13.17 -32.30 -1.06
N LYS A 24 12.39 -33.11 -1.80
CA LYS A 24 12.89 -34.39 -2.35
C LYS A 24 13.83 -34.19 -3.53
N ALA A 25 13.73 -33.06 -4.23
CA ALA A 25 14.60 -32.70 -5.34
C ALA A 25 15.79 -31.81 -4.92
N THR A 26 15.75 -31.19 -3.73
CA THR A 26 16.70 -30.13 -3.34
C THR A 26 17.65 -30.60 -2.23
N LYS A 27 18.63 -31.43 -2.59
CA LYS A 27 19.69 -31.91 -1.68
C LYS A 27 20.63 -30.81 -1.17
N ASP A 28 20.55 -29.60 -1.73
CA ASP A 28 21.44 -28.47 -1.43
C ASP A 28 21.14 -27.74 -0.11
N PHE A 29 20.05 -28.11 0.58
CA PHE A 29 19.69 -27.54 1.88
C PHE A 29 20.26 -28.29 3.09
N ASP A 30 20.86 -29.46 2.86
CA ASP A 30 21.64 -30.16 3.87
C ASP A 30 23.11 -29.73 3.80
N ARG A 31 23.66 -29.27 4.93
CA ARG A 31 25.06 -28.87 5.05
C ARG A 31 25.71 -29.63 6.20
N THR A 32 26.70 -30.45 5.88
CA THR A 32 27.58 -31.03 6.89
C THR A 32 28.59 -29.99 7.35
N PHE A 33 28.93 -30.02 8.63
CA PHE A 33 29.91 -29.11 9.20
C PHE A 33 30.76 -29.82 10.25
N ILE A 34 31.95 -29.27 10.48
CA ILE A 34 32.86 -29.70 11.53
C ILE A 34 33.18 -28.45 12.35
N ILE A 35 32.99 -28.54 13.66
CA ILE A 35 33.22 -27.44 14.59
C ILE A 35 34.15 -27.90 15.72
N GLU A 36 35.16 -27.10 16.00
CA GLU A 36 36.05 -27.31 17.13
C GLU A 36 35.48 -26.67 18.40
N GLY A 37 36.00 -27.05 19.56
CA GLY A 37 35.58 -26.44 20.82
C GLY A 37 35.82 -24.93 20.81
N GLU A 38 34.84 -24.16 21.27
CA GLU A 38 34.90 -22.69 21.38
C GLU A 38 35.06 -21.95 20.03
N GLN A 39 34.84 -22.63 18.90
CA GLN A 39 34.86 -22.03 17.57
C GLN A 39 33.44 -21.83 17.03
N SER A 40 33.31 -21.07 15.94
CA SER A 40 32.06 -20.87 15.20
C SER A 40 32.25 -21.25 13.73
N VAL A 41 31.22 -21.80 13.11
CA VAL A 41 31.21 -22.12 11.68
C VAL A 41 30.07 -21.38 11.00
N VAL A 42 30.35 -20.78 9.85
CA VAL A 42 29.34 -20.09 9.04
C VAL A 42 28.76 -21.07 8.03
N LEU A 43 27.44 -21.20 8.03
CA LEU A 43 26.70 -21.94 7.02
C LEU A 43 25.94 -20.97 6.12
N SER A 44 25.85 -21.32 4.85
CA SER A 44 25.18 -20.48 3.86
C SER A 44 24.42 -21.33 2.86
N TRP A 45 23.24 -20.85 2.52
CA TRP A 45 22.36 -21.46 1.54
C TRP A 45 22.03 -20.43 0.47
N ARG A 46 21.97 -20.89 -0.78
CA ARG A 46 21.56 -20.07 -1.92
C ARG A 46 20.33 -20.70 -2.52
N PHE A 47 19.27 -19.91 -2.64
CA PHE A 47 18.03 -20.30 -3.30
C PHE A 47 17.46 -19.11 -4.06
N LYS A 48 16.59 -19.39 -5.03
CA LYS A 48 15.94 -18.35 -5.83
C LYS A 48 14.61 -17.98 -5.19
N ILE A 49 14.47 -16.75 -4.71
CA ILE A 49 13.22 -16.25 -4.10
C ILE A 49 12.01 -16.59 -5.01
N PRO A 50 10.95 -17.22 -4.45
CA PRO A 50 9.73 -17.58 -5.18
C PRO A 50 8.96 -16.33 -5.62
N ASP A 51 7.97 -16.50 -6.50
CA ASP A 51 7.07 -15.42 -6.86
C ASP A 51 6.21 -15.01 -5.65
N LEU A 52 6.03 -13.71 -5.45
CA LEU A 52 5.19 -13.13 -4.40
C LEU A 52 3.76 -13.67 -4.45
N ALA A 53 3.24 -13.94 -5.65
CA ALA A 53 1.89 -14.44 -5.84
C ALA A 53 1.69 -15.84 -5.25
N ASP A 54 2.74 -16.66 -5.23
CA ASP A 54 2.69 -18.05 -4.74
C ASP A 54 3.08 -18.15 -3.26
N VAL A 55 4.09 -17.36 -2.86
CA VAL A 55 4.68 -17.41 -1.51
C VAL A 55 4.93 -15.98 -1.03
N PRO A 56 3.97 -15.37 -0.30
CA PRO A 56 4.12 -14.00 0.21
C PRO A 56 5.04 -13.93 1.43
N VAL A 57 5.13 -15.01 2.21
CA VAL A 57 6.00 -15.11 3.39
C VAL A 57 6.77 -16.41 3.33
N ILE A 58 8.05 -16.35 3.67
CA ILE A 58 8.91 -17.52 3.84
C ILE A 58 9.21 -17.66 5.33
N GLN A 59 8.70 -18.74 5.93
CA GLN A 59 9.17 -19.20 7.23
C GLN A 59 10.37 -20.10 7.01
N HIS A 60 11.53 -19.70 7.54
CA HIS A 60 12.73 -20.51 7.52
C HIS A 60 12.96 -21.14 8.89
N THR A 61 13.30 -22.43 8.90
CA THR A 61 13.77 -23.15 10.09
C THR A 61 15.14 -23.74 9.78
N VAL A 62 16.15 -23.40 10.57
CA VAL A 62 17.48 -24.02 10.50
C VAL A 62 17.57 -25.01 11.65
N LEU A 63 17.68 -26.30 11.33
CA LEU A 63 17.87 -27.37 12.32
C LEU A 63 19.32 -27.82 12.26
N ALA A 64 20.03 -27.83 13.38
CA ALA A 64 21.39 -28.35 13.48
C ALA A 64 21.43 -29.55 14.43
N SER A 65 22.16 -30.59 14.06
CA SER A 65 22.35 -31.79 14.87
C SER A 65 23.81 -32.24 14.85
N ALA A 66 24.37 -32.58 16.01
CA ALA A 66 25.73 -33.09 16.16
C ALA A 66 25.80 -34.06 17.36
N GLY A 67 26.06 -35.34 17.09
CA GLY A 67 26.09 -36.37 18.12
C GLY A 67 24.75 -36.51 18.85
N LYS A 68 24.72 -36.14 20.15
CA LYS A 68 23.51 -36.16 21.00
C LYS A 68 22.84 -34.79 21.16
N HIS A 69 23.36 -33.76 20.50
CA HIS A 69 22.85 -32.40 20.60
C HIS A 69 22.09 -32.04 19.33
N SER A 70 21.00 -31.31 19.51
CA SER A 70 20.23 -30.71 18.42
C SER A 70 19.69 -29.36 18.85
N ASP A 71 19.67 -28.41 17.94
CA ASP A 71 19.08 -27.09 18.15
C ASP A 71 18.37 -26.64 16.86
N ALA A 72 17.41 -25.73 16.97
CA ALA A 72 16.70 -25.19 15.82
C ALA A 72 16.27 -23.74 16.03
N GLU A 73 16.52 -22.91 15.03
CA GLU A 73 16.04 -21.53 14.97
C GLU A 73 14.95 -21.41 13.90
N ARG A 74 13.89 -20.66 14.20
CA ARG A 74 12.80 -20.39 13.27
C ARG A 74 12.49 -18.90 13.22
N ALA A 75 12.42 -18.37 12.00
CA ALA A 75 11.98 -17.00 11.76
C ALA A 75 11.20 -16.92 10.44
N ALA A 76 10.47 -15.81 10.26
CA ALA A 76 9.70 -15.54 9.05
C ALA A 76 10.17 -14.23 8.42
N ALA A 77 10.23 -14.20 7.09
CA ALA A 77 10.56 -13.01 6.32
C ALA A 77 9.56 -12.83 5.17
N PRO A 78 9.06 -11.60 4.94
CA PRO A 78 8.18 -11.33 3.81
C PRO A 78 8.97 -11.39 2.50
N VAL A 79 8.34 -11.93 1.47
CA VAL A 79 8.78 -11.77 0.08
C VAL A 79 8.26 -10.41 -0.38
N VAL A 80 9.12 -9.62 -1.01
CA VAL A 80 8.74 -8.31 -1.56
C VAL A 80 8.93 -8.31 -3.06
N SER A 81 8.02 -7.65 -3.76
CA SER A 81 8.13 -7.45 -5.20
C SER A 81 9.32 -6.55 -5.51
N ASN A 82 10.13 -6.94 -6.48
CA ASN A 82 11.14 -6.07 -7.09
C ASN A 82 10.60 -5.28 -8.30
N ARG A 83 9.27 -5.34 -8.52
CA ARG A 83 8.59 -4.65 -9.62
C ARG A 83 7.95 -3.37 -9.12
N MET A 84 7.90 -2.38 -10.01
CA MET A 84 7.15 -1.15 -9.79
C MET A 84 5.84 -1.18 -10.57
N LEU A 85 4.74 -0.78 -9.93
CA LEU A 85 3.47 -0.61 -10.62
C LEU A 85 3.53 0.64 -11.49
N VAL A 86 3.31 0.47 -12.79
CA VAL A 86 3.18 1.58 -13.74
C VAL A 86 1.70 1.77 -14.04
N THR A 87 1.18 2.96 -13.72
CA THR A 87 -0.23 3.30 -13.98
C THR A 87 -0.31 4.30 -15.14
N GLU A 88 -1.13 3.98 -16.13
CA GLU A 88 -1.53 4.89 -17.19
C GLU A 88 -2.99 5.30 -16.97
N THR A 89 -3.27 6.60 -17.07
CA THR A 89 -4.63 7.14 -16.92
C THR A 89 -4.95 8.03 -18.11
N MET A 90 -6.12 7.80 -18.72
CA MET A 90 -6.61 8.59 -19.86
C MET A 90 -7.98 9.19 -19.54
N PRO A 91 -8.14 10.52 -19.53
CA PRO A 91 -9.46 11.13 -19.41
C PRO A 91 -10.25 10.91 -20.69
N MET A 92 -11.49 10.41 -20.56
CA MET A 92 -12.37 10.08 -21.70
C MET A 92 -13.64 10.96 -21.70
N PRO A 93 -13.55 12.26 -22.06
CA PRO A 93 -14.72 13.12 -22.11
C PRO A 93 -15.63 12.75 -23.28
N LEU A 94 -16.86 12.34 -22.96
CA LEU A 94 -17.90 11.94 -23.91
C LEU A 94 -19.13 12.84 -23.74
N LYS A 95 -19.63 13.41 -24.84
CA LYS A 95 -20.90 14.14 -24.86
C LYS A 95 -22.06 13.16 -25.06
N GLY A 96 -23.26 13.55 -24.63
CA GLY A 96 -24.45 12.72 -24.81
C GLY A 96 -24.70 12.39 -26.29
N LYS A 97 -25.03 11.13 -26.58
CA LYS A 97 -25.30 10.57 -27.93
C LYS A 97 -24.09 10.57 -28.88
N GLU A 98 -22.88 10.66 -28.35
CA GLU A 98 -21.65 10.50 -29.11
C GLU A 98 -21.03 9.12 -28.88
N THR A 99 -20.35 8.57 -29.88
CA THR A 99 -19.51 7.38 -29.75
C THR A 99 -18.08 7.80 -30.05
N LYS A 100 -17.15 7.54 -29.13
CA LYS A 100 -15.71 7.76 -29.32
C LYS A 100 -14.94 6.49 -29.00
N THR A 101 -13.86 6.27 -29.75
CA THR A 101 -12.89 5.20 -29.49
C THR A 101 -11.66 5.83 -28.85
N PHE A 102 -11.20 5.24 -27.76
CA PHE A 102 -9.98 5.63 -27.05
C PHE A 102 -9.01 4.44 -27.06
N GLU A 103 -7.74 4.68 -27.37
CA GLU A 103 -6.70 3.65 -27.37
C GLU A 103 -5.62 4.00 -26.35
N MET A 104 -5.32 3.07 -25.43
CA MET A 104 -4.20 3.19 -24.50
C MET A 104 -2.93 2.62 -25.16
N GLU A 105 -2.23 3.46 -25.93
CA GLU A 105 -1.08 3.01 -26.71
C GLU A 105 0.03 2.37 -25.88
N ARG A 106 0.26 2.85 -24.64
CA ARG A 106 1.29 2.27 -23.79
C ARG A 106 0.87 0.91 -23.22
N LEU A 107 -0.43 0.63 -23.16
CA LEU A 107 -0.91 -0.70 -22.81
C LEU A 107 -0.82 -1.67 -24.00
N THR A 108 -1.11 -1.20 -25.22
CA THR A 108 -1.16 -2.05 -26.43
C THR A 108 0.20 -2.27 -27.09
N LYS A 109 1.12 -1.30 -27.00
CA LYS A 109 2.40 -1.32 -27.74
C LYS A 109 3.62 -1.64 -26.88
N VAL A 110 3.52 -1.67 -25.55
CA VAL A 110 4.66 -1.97 -24.68
C VAL A 110 5.00 -3.46 -24.75
N GLN A 111 6.26 -3.75 -25.11
CA GLN A 111 6.83 -5.09 -25.09
C GLN A 111 7.92 -5.14 -24.03
N SER A 112 7.69 -5.89 -22.96
CA SER A 112 8.72 -6.26 -21.99
C SER A 112 8.59 -7.75 -21.68
N PRO A 113 9.71 -8.52 -21.64
CA PRO A 113 9.68 -9.93 -21.26
C PRO A 113 9.12 -10.18 -19.85
N THR A 114 9.13 -9.15 -19.01
CA THR A 114 8.63 -9.19 -17.63
C THR A 114 7.34 -8.39 -17.46
N LEU A 115 6.68 -7.97 -18.55
CA LEU A 115 5.38 -7.30 -18.46
C LEU A 115 4.34 -8.27 -17.89
N SER A 116 3.58 -7.81 -16.89
CA SER A 116 2.42 -8.52 -16.38
C SER A 116 1.33 -7.49 -16.16
N HIS A 117 0.19 -7.68 -16.82
CA HIS A 117 -0.96 -6.78 -16.65
C HIS A 117 -1.64 -7.07 -15.33
N GLN A 118 -1.84 -6.02 -14.52
CA GLN A 118 -2.46 -6.16 -13.21
C GLN A 118 -3.97 -5.95 -13.27
N SER A 119 -4.42 -4.79 -13.77
CA SER A 119 -5.86 -4.47 -13.86
C SER A 119 -6.12 -3.35 -14.87
N ILE A 120 -7.34 -3.33 -15.42
CA ILE A 120 -7.88 -2.21 -16.19
C ILE A 120 -9.14 -1.76 -15.47
N THR A 121 -9.22 -0.47 -15.16
CA THR A 121 -10.37 0.14 -14.49
C THR A 121 -10.96 1.22 -15.39
N LEU A 122 -12.29 1.21 -15.56
CA LEU A 122 -13.04 2.26 -16.24
C LEU A 122 -13.92 2.97 -15.22
N GLU A 123 -13.68 4.26 -15.02
CA GLU A 123 -14.50 5.09 -14.15
C GLU A 123 -15.38 6.03 -14.98
N PHE A 124 -16.66 6.08 -14.64
CA PHE A 124 -17.63 6.93 -15.30
C PHE A 124 -18.38 7.78 -14.28
N THR A 125 -18.41 9.09 -14.53
CA THR A 125 -19.23 10.03 -13.77
C THR A 125 -19.93 10.98 -14.73
N SER A 126 -21.18 11.32 -14.40
CA SER A 126 -21.93 12.35 -15.13
C SER A 126 -21.48 13.77 -14.78
N ASN A 127 -20.78 13.96 -13.66
CA ASN A 127 -20.26 15.26 -13.24
C ASN A 127 -18.80 15.14 -12.74
N PRO A 128 -17.82 15.68 -13.49
CA PRO A 128 -16.39 15.57 -13.15
C PRO A 128 -16.00 16.30 -11.86
N ALA A 129 -16.84 17.21 -11.34
CA ALA A 129 -16.60 17.84 -10.04
C ALA A 129 -16.52 16.79 -8.90
N TRP A 130 -17.14 15.62 -9.07
CA TRP A 130 -17.06 14.53 -8.11
C TRP A 130 -15.64 13.97 -7.95
N TYR A 131 -14.84 13.91 -9.02
CA TYR A 131 -13.46 13.45 -8.92
C TYR A 131 -12.60 14.44 -8.12
N ALA A 132 -12.83 15.74 -8.30
CA ALA A 132 -12.15 16.77 -7.51
C ALA A 132 -12.49 16.61 -6.02
N VAL A 133 -13.76 16.40 -5.68
CA VAL A 133 -14.20 16.18 -4.30
C VAL A 133 -13.63 14.88 -3.71
N GLN A 134 -13.61 13.80 -4.48
CA GLN A 134 -13.04 12.51 -4.05
C GLN A 134 -11.53 12.58 -3.82
N ALA A 135 -10.80 13.48 -4.48
CA ALA A 135 -9.36 13.64 -4.31
C ALA A 135 -8.97 14.44 -3.04
N LEU A 136 -9.90 15.19 -2.44
CA LEU A 136 -9.62 16.06 -1.28
C LEU A 136 -9.09 15.31 -0.04
N PRO A 137 -9.62 14.14 0.35
CA PRO A 137 -9.10 13.39 1.51
C PRO A 137 -7.61 13.04 1.40
N TYR A 138 -7.11 12.75 0.20
CA TYR A 138 -5.69 12.41 0.00
C TYR A 138 -4.76 13.56 0.43
N LEU A 139 -5.16 14.80 0.16
CA LEU A 139 -4.42 15.98 0.60
C LEU A 139 -4.47 16.19 2.12
N MET A 140 -5.44 15.58 2.80
CA MET A 140 -5.64 15.72 4.25
C MET A 140 -4.89 14.69 5.08
N GLU A 141 -4.67 13.49 4.54
CA GLU A 141 -4.22 12.32 5.30
C GLU A 141 -2.71 12.08 5.30
N TYR A 142 -1.93 12.90 4.58
CA TYR A 142 -0.50 12.64 4.49
C TYR A 142 0.19 12.81 5.86
N PRO A 143 0.81 11.77 6.45
CA PRO A 143 1.13 11.72 7.89
C PRO A 143 2.29 12.60 8.33
N TYR A 144 2.93 13.32 7.40
CA TYR A 144 4.11 14.13 7.67
C TYR A 144 3.74 15.57 8.02
N GLU A 145 4.51 16.19 8.93
CA GLU A 145 4.30 17.56 9.43
C GLU A 145 5.25 18.60 8.80
N CYS A 146 5.70 18.35 7.58
CA CYS A 146 6.37 19.37 6.78
C CYS A 146 5.36 20.46 6.37
N THR A 147 5.88 21.65 6.13
CA THR A 147 5.05 22.84 5.91
C THR A 147 4.23 22.76 4.62
N GLU A 148 4.75 22.09 3.57
CA GLU A 148 3.99 21.81 2.35
C GLU A 148 2.74 20.99 2.65
N GLN A 149 2.86 19.95 3.45
CA GLN A 149 1.76 19.08 3.83
C GLN A 149 0.73 19.83 4.66
N ILE A 150 1.16 20.66 5.62
CA ILE A 150 0.24 21.49 6.43
C ILE A 150 -0.53 22.45 5.51
N PHE A 151 0.14 23.05 4.52
CA PHE A 151 -0.52 23.90 3.53
C PHE A 151 -1.49 23.10 2.64
N SER A 152 -1.12 21.91 2.19
CA SER A 152 -1.98 21.02 1.40
C SER A 152 -3.26 20.64 2.16
N ARG A 153 -3.18 20.39 3.48
CA ARG A 153 -4.37 20.19 4.34
C ARG A 153 -5.24 21.45 4.43
N TYR A 154 -4.63 22.60 4.66
CA TYR A 154 -5.35 23.89 4.71
C TYR A 154 -6.07 24.18 3.38
N TYR A 155 -5.39 23.98 2.26
CA TYR A 155 -5.94 24.16 0.91
C TYR A 155 -7.10 23.21 0.65
N ALA A 156 -6.94 21.93 0.96
CA ALA A 156 -7.98 20.92 0.78
C ALA A 156 -9.24 21.24 1.60
N ASN A 157 -9.09 21.59 2.88
CA ASN A 157 -10.20 21.99 3.75
C ASN A 157 -10.91 23.27 3.27
N THR A 158 -10.14 24.26 2.80
CA THR A 158 -10.69 25.51 2.26
C THR A 158 -11.46 25.26 0.96
N LEU A 159 -10.90 24.45 0.06
CA LEU A 159 -11.54 24.10 -1.21
C LEU A 159 -12.78 23.26 -0.99
N ALA A 160 -12.73 22.26 -0.10
CA ALA A 160 -13.88 21.44 0.30
C ALA A 160 -15.04 22.31 0.81
N THR A 161 -14.73 23.23 1.73
CA THR A 161 -15.70 24.17 2.31
C THR A 161 -16.30 25.08 1.23
N SER A 162 -15.47 25.62 0.34
CA SER A 162 -15.92 26.46 -0.78
C SER A 162 -16.85 25.71 -1.72
N VAL A 163 -16.50 24.48 -2.12
CA VAL A 163 -17.31 23.63 -2.99
C VAL A 163 -18.63 23.25 -2.32
N ALA A 164 -18.61 22.90 -1.03
CA ALA A 164 -19.81 22.58 -0.26
C ALA A 164 -20.80 23.75 -0.22
N ASN A 165 -20.28 24.97 0.00
CA ASN A 165 -21.07 26.19 0.08
C ASN A 165 -21.59 26.65 -1.29
N ALA A 166 -20.77 26.52 -2.34
CA ALA A 166 -21.14 26.90 -3.71
C ALA A 166 -22.17 25.94 -4.34
N HIS A 167 -22.19 24.67 -3.92
CA HIS A 167 -23.06 23.65 -4.49
C HIS A 167 -23.87 22.90 -3.40
N PRO A 168 -24.99 23.48 -2.92
CA PRO A 168 -25.81 22.87 -1.86
C PRO A 168 -26.33 21.46 -2.20
N LYS A 169 -26.50 21.15 -3.49
CA LYS A 169 -26.91 19.81 -3.95
C LYS A 169 -25.85 18.74 -3.65
N ILE A 170 -24.57 19.09 -3.66
CA ILE A 170 -23.47 18.19 -3.28
C ILE A 170 -23.61 17.83 -1.79
N LYS A 171 -23.88 18.82 -0.94
CA LYS A 171 -24.17 18.60 0.48
C LYS A 171 -25.36 17.65 0.69
N THR A 172 -26.45 17.81 -0.05
CA THR A 172 -27.62 16.92 0.06
C THR A 172 -27.30 15.46 -0.29
N VAL A 173 -26.51 15.23 -1.34
CA VAL A 173 -26.08 13.87 -1.72
C VAL A 173 -25.19 13.27 -0.62
N PHE A 174 -24.32 14.06 0.00
CA PHE A 174 -23.51 13.60 1.12
C PHE A 174 -24.31 13.30 2.38
N ASP A 175 -25.28 14.15 2.72
CA ASP A 175 -26.19 13.92 3.83
C ASP A 175 -26.97 12.59 3.62
N GLN A 176 -27.28 12.23 2.37
CA GLN A 176 -27.89 10.93 2.01
C GLN A 176 -26.92 9.75 2.08
N TRP A 177 -25.64 9.95 1.75
CA TRP A 177 -24.63 8.88 1.81
C TRP A 177 -24.13 8.60 3.22
N ARG A 178 -24.32 9.55 4.16
CA ARG A 178 -23.90 9.43 5.55
C ARG A 178 -24.55 8.21 6.21
N GLY A 179 -23.73 7.23 6.59
CA GLY A 179 -24.19 6.00 7.25
C GLY A 179 -24.76 4.94 6.31
N THR A 180 -24.52 5.03 4.99
CA THR A 180 -24.91 4.01 4.00
C THR A 180 -23.70 3.34 3.36
N ASP A 181 -23.90 2.15 2.78
CA ASP A 181 -22.88 1.41 2.02
C ASP A 181 -22.48 2.10 0.71
N ALA A 182 -23.11 3.23 0.36
CA ALA A 182 -22.73 4.03 -0.80
C ALA A 182 -21.23 4.43 -0.74
N LEU A 183 -20.70 4.58 0.47
CA LEU A 183 -19.32 4.94 0.77
C LEU A 183 -18.37 3.74 0.91
N GLU A 184 -18.78 2.51 0.64
CA GLU A 184 -17.82 1.40 0.56
C GLU A 184 -17.06 1.42 -0.77
N SER A 185 -15.81 0.95 -0.77
CA SER A 185 -15.05 0.78 -2.02
C SER A 185 -15.77 -0.17 -2.97
N ASN A 186 -15.62 0.05 -4.28
CA ASN A 186 -16.26 -0.82 -5.27
C ASN A 186 -15.75 -2.28 -5.15
N LEU A 187 -14.52 -2.45 -4.69
CA LEU A 187 -13.90 -3.75 -4.41
C LEU A 187 -14.46 -4.42 -3.14
N MET A 188 -14.79 -3.66 -2.09
CA MET A 188 -15.43 -4.19 -0.87
C MET A 188 -16.85 -4.71 -1.11
N LYS A 189 -17.55 -4.12 -2.08
CA LYS A 189 -18.91 -4.53 -2.50
C LYS A 189 -18.93 -5.85 -3.26
N ASN A 190 -17.80 -6.30 -3.82
CA ASN A 190 -17.75 -7.52 -4.62
C ASN A 190 -17.28 -8.73 -3.80
N GLN A 191 -18.24 -9.58 -3.40
CA GLN A 191 -18.04 -10.70 -2.49
C GLN A 191 -17.11 -11.80 -3.05
N GLU A 192 -17.01 -11.97 -4.37
CA GLU A 192 -16.15 -12.97 -5.01
C GLU A 192 -14.66 -12.63 -4.92
N LEU A 193 -14.31 -11.35 -4.80
CA LEU A 193 -12.92 -10.88 -4.69
C LEU A 193 -12.40 -10.90 -3.24
N LYS A 194 -13.29 -10.91 -2.24
CA LYS A 194 -12.93 -10.95 -0.80
C LYS A 194 -12.16 -12.21 -0.38
N SER A 195 -12.41 -13.34 -1.04
CA SER A 195 -11.85 -14.64 -0.61
C SER A 195 -10.40 -14.89 -1.05
N ALA A 196 -9.87 -14.12 -2.03
CA ALA A 196 -8.55 -14.36 -2.61
C ALA A 196 -7.40 -13.49 -2.05
N LEU A 197 -7.71 -12.47 -1.24
CA LEU A 197 -6.79 -11.31 -1.04
C LEU A 197 -6.31 -11.09 0.40
N LEU A 198 -6.88 -11.76 1.39
CA LEU A 198 -7.04 -11.24 2.76
C LEU A 198 -5.81 -11.09 3.70
N ALA A 199 -4.56 -11.03 3.22
CA ALA A 199 -3.45 -10.79 4.17
C ALA A 199 -2.33 -9.84 3.73
N GLU A 200 -1.71 -9.95 2.55
CA GLU A 200 -0.40 -9.30 2.38
C GLU A 200 -0.16 -8.68 1.02
N THR A 201 -1.22 -8.15 0.44
CA THR A 201 -1.19 -7.79 -0.96
C THR A 201 -1.64 -6.37 -1.21
N PRO A 202 -0.95 -5.62 -2.10
CA PRO A 202 -1.23 -4.21 -2.34
C PRO A 202 -2.69 -3.88 -2.68
N TRP A 203 -3.47 -4.86 -3.17
CA TRP A 203 -4.87 -4.71 -3.50
C TRP A 203 -5.82 -4.67 -2.29
N VAL A 204 -5.51 -5.34 -1.17
CA VAL A 204 -6.26 -5.10 0.09
C VAL A 204 -5.96 -3.72 0.63
N LEU A 205 -4.69 -3.28 0.55
CA LEU A 205 -4.33 -1.90 0.88
C LEU A 205 -5.08 -0.89 -0.01
N ASN A 206 -5.27 -1.18 -1.30
CA ASN A 206 -6.08 -0.34 -2.19
C ASN A 206 -7.58 -0.37 -1.85
N ALA A 207 -8.15 -1.54 -1.52
CA ALA A 207 -9.56 -1.68 -1.14
C ALA A 207 -9.88 -0.97 0.18
N GLN A 208 -8.95 -1.11 1.14
CA GLN A 208 -8.97 -0.44 2.42
C GLN A 208 -8.79 1.06 2.23
N SER A 209 -7.81 1.49 1.42
CA SER A 209 -7.59 2.89 1.05
C SER A 209 -8.80 3.54 0.38
N GLU A 210 -9.47 2.89 -0.58
CA GLU A 210 -10.67 3.47 -1.23
C GLU A 210 -11.86 3.54 -0.24
N SER A 211 -12.01 2.55 0.64
CA SER A 211 -13.07 2.56 1.66
C SER A 211 -12.82 3.63 2.72
N ASP A 212 -11.56 3.76 3.16
CA ASP A 212 -11.12 4.78 4.10
C ASP A 212 -11.28 6.15 3.45
N GLN A 213 -10.81 6.36 2.22
CA GLN A 213 -11.03 7.58 1.44
C GLN A 213 -12.51 7.96 1.39
N LYS A 214 -13.42 7.03 1.10
CA LYS A 214 -14.86 7.32 1.06
C LYS A 214 -15.47 7.62 2.42
N LYS A 215 -15.03 6.94 3.50
CA LYS A 215 -15.41 7.33 4.88
C LYS A 215 -14.90 8.74 5.20
N GLN A 216 -13.70 9.08 4.75
CA GLN A 216 -13.12 10.40 4.94
C GLN A 216 -13.85 11.46 4.13
N ILE A 217 -14.40 11.15 2.95
CA ILE A 217 -15.28 12.08 2.25
C ILE A 217 -16.51 12.41 3.12
N ALA A 218 -17.11 11.45 3.81
CA ALA A 218 -18.23 11.75 4.72
C ALA A 218 -17.81 12.58 5.93
N LEU A 219 -16.56 12.43 6.39
CA LEU A 219 -15.98 13.24 7.46
C LEU A 219 -15.56 14.64 6.98
N LEU A 220 -15.16 14.76 5.71
CA LEU A 220 -14.78 16.00 5.04
C LEU A 220 -15.95 16.98 5.10
N PHE A 221 -17.19 16.55 4.91
CA PHE A 221 -18.33 17.48 4.94
C PHE A 221 -18.90 17.74 6.34
N ASP A 222 -18.19 17.36 7.40
CA ASP A 222 -18.45 17.90 8.72
C ASP A 222 -17.88 19.33 8.81
N LEU A 223 -18.75 20.31 8.52
CA LEU A 223 -18.40 21.73 8.48
C LEU A 223 -17.71 22.22 9.77
N ASN A 224 -18.07 21.65 10.93
CA ASN A 224 -17.47 22.04 12.20
C ASN A 224 -16.03 21.53 12.30
N ARG A 225 -15.81 20.27 11.86
CA ARG A 225 -14.47 19.68 11.83
C ARG A 225 -13.57 20.38 10.81
N MET A 226 -14.06 20.66 9.60
CA MET A 226 -13.27 21.40 8.59
C MET A 226 -12.84 22.77 9.09
N ALA A 227 -13.75 23.52 9.72
CA ALA A 227 -13.41 24.83 10.27
C ALA A 227 -12.33 24.74 11.35
N GLN A 228 -12.41 23.72 12.22
CA GLN A 228 -11.40 23.45 13.23
C GLN A 228 -10.05 23.08 12.60
N GLU A 229 -10.02 22.11 11.69
CA GLU A 229 -8.78 21.67 11.03
C GLU A 229 -8.14 22.79 10.20
N GLN A 230 -8.96 23.63 9.54
CA GLN A 230 -8.47 24.81 8.82
C GLN A 230 -7.81 25.81 9.77
N ALA A 231 -8.44 26.11 10.92
CA ALA A 231 -7.88 27.01 11.92
C ALA A 231 -6.58 26.47 12.54
N GLU A 232 -6.53 25.16 12.83
CA GLU A 232 -5.34 24.48 13.33
C GLU A 232 -4.20 24.49 12.32
N ALA A 233 -4.47 24.18 11.05
CA ALA A 233 -3.47 24.21 9.99
C ALA A 233 -2.93 25.63 9.78
N LEU A 234 -3.80 26.65 9.78
CA LEU A 234 -3.39 28.05 9.65
C LEU A 234 -2.52 28.50 10.83
N LYS A 235 -2.88 28.11 12.06
CA LYS A 235 -2.07 28.39 13.25
C LYS A 235 -0.69 27.73 13.13
N LYS A 236 -0.64 26.45 12.75
CA LYS A 236 0.63 25.74 12.53
C LYS A 236 1.48 26.45 11.46
N LEU A 237 0.90 26.88 10.35
CA LEU A 237 1.62 27.63 9.32
C LEU A 237 2.18 28.94 9.87
N ALA A 238 1.39 29.70 10.64
CA ALA A 238 1.87 30.93 11.29
C ALA A 238 3.05 30.65 12.24
N ASP A 239 3.00 29.56 13.00
CA ASP A 239 4.11 29.14 13.87
C ASP A 239 5.36 28.70 13.07
N ARG A 240 5.23 28.37 11.77
CA ARG A 240 6.35 28.05 10.87
C ARG A 240 6.92 29.27 10.14
N GLN A 241 6.30 30.44 10.25
CA GLN A 241 6.79 31.66 9.62
C GLN A 241 8.02 32.19 10.36
N LEU A 242 9.10 32.40 9.62
CA LEU A 242 10.35 32.97 10.14
C LEU A 242 10.27 34.51 10.17
N PRO A 243 11.14 35.19 10.93
CA PRO A 243 11.14 36.66 11.01
C PRO A 243 11.30 37.36 9.66
N GLY A 244 11.96 36.72 8.69
CA GLY A 244 12.10 37.20 7.31
C GLY A 244 10.84 37.02 6.44
N GLY A 245 9.77 36.43 6.97
CA GLY A 245 8.51 36.19 6.26
C GLY A 245 8.45 34.87 5.48
N GLY A 246 9.58 34.17 5.33
CA GLY A 246 9.66 32.82 4.77
C GLY A 246 9.08 31.76 5.71
N PHE A 247 8.90 30.54 5.21
CA PHE A 247 8.43 29.40 6.01
C PHE A 247 9.46 28.28 6.00
N ALA A 248 9.82 27.78 7.19
CA ALA A 248 10.71 26.64 7.31
C ALA A 248 10.05 25.36 6.75
N TRP A 249 10.81 24.44 6.16
CA TRP A 249 10.27 23.16 5.67
C TRP A 249 9.75 22.25 6.78
N PHE A 250 10.40 22.31 7.95
CA PHE A 250 10.12 21.52 9.14
C PHE A 250 10.19 22.41 10.39
N PRO A 251 9.59 21.99 11.53
CA PRO A 251 9.64 22.80 12.74
C PRO A 251 11.09 22.95 13.22
N GLY A 252 11.48 24.17 13.59
CA GLY A 252 12.85 24.49 14.01
C GLY A 252 13.88 24.64 12.88
N GLY A 253 13.45 24.57 11.61
CA GLY A 253 14.30 24.95 10.48
C GLY A 253 14.71 26.42 10.56
N ARG A 254 15.95 26.72 10.18
CA ARG A 254 16.49 28.08 10.09
C ARG A 254 16.57 28.49 8.62
N ASP A 255 16.57 29.80 8.37
CA ASP A 255 16.89 30.39 7.05
C ASP A 255 18.29 29.96 6.57
#